data_AF-A0A7S3W1R7-F1
#
_entry.id   AF-A0A7S3W1R7-F1
#
_cell.length_a   1.000
_cell.length_b   1.000
_cell.length_c   1.000
_cell.angle_alpha   90.00
_cell.angle_beta   90.00
_cell.angle_gamma   90.00
#
_symmetry.space_group_name_H-M   'P 1'
#
loop_
_entity.id
_entity.type
_entity.pdbx_description
1 polymer ?
#
loop_
_entity_poly.entity_id
_entity_poly.type
_entity_poly.pdbx_seq_one_letter_code
_entity_poly.pdbx_strand_id
1 'polypeptide(L)'
;LPLRATADVGAEPADGSKAAGMHAARLLLGLVTRSPRPLKIPEEVAEQFSKDFVAVRDELQVPPELCHSWMALARAHCLTHGEDELTMDRWRCVMELERERLRRCQQQNLLNA
;
A
#
# COMPACT_ATOMS: atom_id res chain seq x y z
N LEU A 1 -8.75 7.14 7.68
CA LEU A 1 -7.48 7.90 7.81
C LEU A 1 -6.89 8.17 6.43
N PRO A 2 -6.60 9.42 6.05
CA PRO A 2 -6.05 9.76 4.73
C PRO A 2 -4.57 9.38 4.61
N LEU A 3 -4.16 8.89 3.42
CA LEU A 3 -2.76 8.76 3.03
C LEU A 3 -2.17 10.18 2.88
N ARG A 4 -1.22 10.56 3.73
CA ARG A 4 -0.53 11.85 3.65
C ARG A 4 0.81 11.68 2.96
N ALA A 5 1.14 12.62 2.08
CA ALA A 5 2.45 12.69 1.45
C ALA A 5 3.52 12.85 2.54
N THR A 6 4.49 11.95 2.55
CA THR A 6 5.64 11.96 3.47
C THR A 6 6.86 12.64 2.88
N ALA A 7 6.84 12.96 1.58
CA ALA A 7 7.90 13.67 0.90
C ALA A 7 7.64 15.18 0.98
N ASP A 8 8.61 15.92 1.50
CA ASP A 8 8.72 17.35 1.23
C ASP A 8 9.07 17.47 -0.26
N VAL A 9 8.08 17.78 -1.11
CA VAL A 9 8.32 17.98 -2.54
C VAL A 9 8.97 19.36 -2.68
N GLY A 10 10.23 19.45 -2.25
CA GLY A 10 11.08 20.59 -2.53
C GLY A 10 11.08 20.83 -4.04
N ALA A 11 10.90 22.09 -4.44
CA ALA A 11 10.98 22.53 -5.82
C ALA A 11 12.42 22.40 -6.33
N GLU A 12 12.85 21.16 -6.55
CA GLU A 12 14.15 20.82 -7.10
C GLU A 12 14.10 21.02 -8.62
N PRO A 13 15.19 21.54 -9.23
CA PRO A 13 15.19 21.99 -10.62
C PRO A 13 14.76 20.88 -11.59
N ALA A 14 14.18 21.32 -12.72
CA ALA A 14 13.63 20.47 -13.77
C ALA A 14 14.76 19.75 -14.53
N ASP A 15 15.22 18.65 -13.96
CA ASP A 15 16.17 17.75 -14.60
C ASP A 15 15.43 16.77 -15.54
N GLY A 16 15.98 16.52 -16.75
CA GLY A 16 15.38 15.68 -17.78
C GLY A 16 15.14 14.23 -17.34
N SER A 17 15.88 13.78 -16.33
CA SER A 17 15.69 12.49 -15.63
C SER A 17 14.32 12.37 -14.94
N LYS A 18 13.79 13.46 -14.35
CA LYS A 18 12.46 13.45 -13.71
C LYS A 18 11.34 13.29 -14.73
N ALA A 19 11.48 13.89 -15.92
CA ALA A 19 10.50 13.76 -16.99
C ALA A 19 10.40 12.32 -17.51
N ALA A 20 11.55 11.63 -17.65
CA ALA A 20 11.61 10.23 -18.02
C ALA A 20 11.00 9.31 -16.95
N GLY A 21 11.29 9.56 -15.66
CA GLY A 21 10.69 8.82 -14.53
C GLY A 21 9.16 8.95 -14.47
N MET A 22 8.65 10.17 -14.69
CA MET A 22 7.19 10.41 -14.73
C MET A 22 6.51 9.72 -15.94
N HIS A 23 7.19 9.63 -17.08
CA HIS A 23 6.67 8.89 -18.23
C HIS A 23 6.61 7.37 -17.94
N ALA A 24 7.68 6.81 -17.37
CA ALA A 24 7.72 5.40 -16.96
C ALA A 24 6.62 5.06 -15.93
N ALA A 25 6.40 5.92 -14.93
CA ALA A 25 5.33 5.74 -13.95
C ALA A 25 3.93 5.75 -14.61
N ARG A 26 3.68 6.67 -15.54
CA ARG A 26 2.41 6.70 -16.29
C ARG A 26 2.20 5.45 -17.15
N LEU A 27 3.25 4.96 -17.80
CA LEU A 27 3.21 3.72 -18.57
C LEU A 27 2.89 2.52 -17.68
N LEU A 28 3.58 2.39 -16.54
CA LEU A 28 3.32 1.35 -15.55
C LEU A 28 1.87 1.39 -15.07
N LEU A 29 1.36 2.56 -14.69
CA LEU A 29 -0.04 2.74 -14.29
C LEU A 29 -1.00 2.35 -15.41
N GLY A 30 -0.70 2.73 -16.66
CA GLY A 30 -1.49 2.36 -17.83
C GLY A 30 -1.52 0.84 -18.04
N LEU A 31 -0.41 0.14 -17.83
CA LEU A 31 -0.31 -1.32 -17.93
C LEU A 31 -1.09 -2.01 -16.82
N VAL A 32 -0.85 -1.60 -15.57
CA VAL A 32 -1.45 -2.19 -14.37
C VAL A 32 -2.97 -2.01 -14.35
N THR A 33 -3.47 -0.81 -14.66
CA THR A 33 -4.91 -0.53 -14.63
C THR A 33 -5.70 -1.16 -15.78
N ARG A 34 -5.03 -1.51 -16.89
CA ARG A 34 -5.66 -2.15 -18.05
C ARG A 34 -5.47 -3.66 -18.10
N SER A 35 -4.72 -4.23 -17.15
CA SER A 35 -4.62 -5.68 -17.03
C SER A 35 -5.95 -6.26 -16.54
N PRO A 36 -6.63 -7.10 -17.34
CA PRO A 36 -7.94 -7.64 -16.97
C PRO A 36 -7.83 -8.82 -15.98
N ARG A 37 -6.62 -9.25 -15.63
CA ARG A 37 -6.41 -10.44 -14.81
C ARG A 37 -6.68 -10.13 -13.33
N PRO A 38 -7.65 -10.79 -12.69
CA PRO A 38 -7.83 -10.65 -11.26
C PRO A 38 -6.59 -11.21 -10.54
N LEU A 39 -6.06 -10.45 -9.58
CA LEU A 39 -5.00 -10.92 -8.71
C LEU A 39 -5.51 -12.12 -7.91
N LYS A 40 -4.77 -13.23 -7.93
CA LYS A 40 -5.05 -14.39 -7.10
C LYS A 40 -4.63 -14.10 -5.66
N ILE A 41 -5.47 -14.46 -4.71
CA ILE A 41 -5.17 -14.38 -3.28
C ILE A 41 -5.20 -15.81 -2.76
N PRO A 42 -4.05 -16.42 -2.48
CA PRO A 42 -3.99 -17.74 -1.87
C PRO A 42 -4.67 -17.74 -0.50
N GLU A 43 -5.26 -18.88 -0.12
CA GLU A 43 -5.99 -19.04 1.14
C GLU A 43 -5.10 -18.73 2.35
N GLU A 44 -3.83 -19.15 2.32
CA GLU A 44 -2.84 -18.84 3.36
C GLU A 44 -2.70 -17.34 3.63
N VAL A 45 -2.72 -16.52 2.57
CA VAL A 45 -2.60 -15.06 2.69
C VAL A 45 -3.91 -14.46 3.18
N ALA A 46 -5.06 -14.98 2.75
CA ALA A 46 -6.37 -14.54 3.23
C ALA A 46 -6.56 -14.80 4.74
N GLU A 47 -6.08 -15.95 5.22
CA GLU A 47 -6.04 -16.25 6.65
C GLU A 47 -5.08 -15.32 7.40
N GLN A 48 -3.86 -15.14 6.88
CA GLN A 48 -2.87 -14.28 7.52
C GLN A 48 -3.35 -12.83 7.58
N PHE A 49 -3.96 -12.34 6.51
CA PHE A 49 -4.58 -11.03 6.43
C PHE A 49 -5.56 -10.80 7.58
N SER A 50 -6.43 -11.77 7.82
CA SER A 50 -7.45 -11.68 8.87
C SER A 50 -6.81 -11.63 10.26
N LYS A 51 -5.77 -12.45 10.50
CA LYS A 51 -5.01 -12.48 11.76
C LYS A 51 -4.29 -11.15 12.01
N ASP A 52 -3.59 -10.63 11.00
CA ASP A 52 -2.84 -9.38 11.09
C ASP A 52 -3.77 -8.17 11.30
N PHE A 53 -4.93 -8.14 10.63
CA PHE A 53 -5.90 -7.07 10.81
C PHE A 53 -6.45 -7.04 12.24
N VAL A 54 -6.83 -8.20 12.78
CA VAL A 54 -7.31 -8.30 14.17
C VAL A 54 -6.21 -7.87 15.14
N ALA A 55 -4.98 -8.36 14.98
CA ALA A 55 -3.87 -8.02 15.87
C ALA A 55 -3.58 -6.51 15.90
N VAL A 56 -3.54 -5.85 14.74
CA VAL A 56 -3.29 -4.40 14.67
C VAL A 56 -4.49 -3.61 15.20
N ARG A 57 -5.72 -4.10 15.01
CA ARG A 57 -6.92 -3.45 15.58
C ARG A 57 -6.92 -3.53 17.10
N ASP A 58 -6.51 -4.65 17.67
CA ASP A 58 -6.43 -4.80 19.13
C ASP A 58 -5.32 -3.93 19.73
N GLU A 59 -4.20 -3.75 19.02
CA GLU A 59 -3.07 -2.91 19.45
C GLU A 59 -3.35 -1.40 19.32
N LEU A 60 -3.88 -0.96 18.17
CA LEU A 60 -3.94 0.45 17.78
C LEU A 60 -5.36 1.01 17.61
N GLN A 61 -6.39 0.21 17.91
CA GLN A 61 -7.81 0.56 17.82
C GLN A 61 -8.22 1.15 16.45
N VAL A 62 -7.66 0.60 15.37
CA VAL A 62 -7.87 1.14 14.03
C VAL A 62 -9.29 0.87 13.50
N PRO A 63 -9.84 1.77 12.67
CA PRO A 63 -11.18 1.61 12.10
C PRO A 63 -11.31 0.37 11.19
N PRO A 64 -12.47 -0.34 11.19
CA PRO A 64 -12.72 -1.49 10.32
C PRO A 64 -12.62 -1.16 8.82
N GLU A 65 -12.88 0.08 8.43
CA GLU A 65 -12.84 0.55 7.04
C GLU A 65 -11.43 0.45 6.42
N LEU A 66 -10.37 0.34 7.24
CA LEU A 66 -9.00 0.18 6.75
C LEU A 66 -8.72 -1.20 6.16
N CYS A 67 -9.52 -2.21 6.52
CA CYS A 67 -9.41 -3.58 6.02
C CYS A 67 -9.37 -3.61 4.47
N HIS A 68 -10.32 -2.94 3.82
CA HIS A 68 -10.37 -2.84 2.36
C HIS A 68 -9.20 -2.03 1.79
N SER A 69 -8.73 -1.02 2.52
CA SER A 69 -7.60 -0.19 2.08
C SER A 69 -6.31 -1.00 2.02
N TRP A 70 -6.05 -1.85 3.02
CA TRP A 70 -4.86 -2.71 3.03
C TRP A 70 -4.90 -3.74 1.91
N MET A 71 -6.07 -4.32 1.64
CA MET A 71 -6.21 -5.23 0.51
C MET A 71 -5.98 -4.51 -0.82
N ALA A 72 -6.47 -3.29 -0.97
CA ALA A 72 -6.20 -2.48 -2.16
C ALA A 72 -4.71 -2.14 -2.31
N LEU A 73 -4.02 -1.81 -1.21
CA LEU A 73 -2.58 -1.55 -1.20
C LEU A 73 -1.76 -2.78 -1.55
N ALA A 74 -2.10 -3.95 -0.98
CA ALA A 74 -1.45 -5.20 -1.30
C ALA A 74 -1.60 -5.56 -2.78
N ARG A 75 -2.80 -5.39 -3.34
CA ARG A 75 -3.06 -5.58 -4.76
C ARG A 75 -2.24 -4.64 -5.63
N ALA A 76 -2.23 -3.34 -5.29
CA ALA A 76 -1.44 -2.36 -6.02
C ALA A 76 0.05 -2.71 -5.99
N HIS A 77 0.57 -3.10 -4.83
CA HIS A 77 1.96 -3.48 -4.65
C HIS A 77 2.36 -4.71 -5.50
N CYS A 78 1.55 -5.76 -5.53
CA CYS A 78 1.80 -6.91 -6.42
C CYS A 78 1.79 -6.52 -7.89
N LEU A 79 0.78 -5.73 -8.31
CA LEU A 79 0.66 -5.33 -9.70
C LEU A 79 1.83 -4.46 -10.18
N THR A 80 2.39 -3.60 -9.30
CA THR A 80 3.60 -2.83 -9.63
C THR A 80 4.83 -3.71 -9.85
N HIS A 81 4.85 -4.94 -9.32
CA HIS A 81 5.89 -5.93 -9.56
C HIS A 81 5.58 -6.86 -10.74
N GLY A 82 4.43 -6.69 -11.41
CA GLY A 82 4.00 -7.55 -12.51
C GLY A 82 3.52 -8.93 -12.07
N GLU A 83 3.24 -9.10 -10.78
CA GLU A 83 2.79 -10.37 -10.19
C GLU A 83 1.27 -10.50 -10.33
N ASP A 84 0.79 -11.72 -10.60
CA ASP A 84 -0.63 -12.06 -10.71
C ASP A 84 -1.17 -12.82 -9.49
N GLU A 85 -0.33 -13.02 -8.47
CA GLU A 85 -0.64 -13.67 -7.21
C GLU A 85 -0.04 -12.91 -6.03
N LEU A 86 -0.84 -12.70 -4.98
CA LEU A 86 -0.38 -12.07 -3.74
C LEU A 86 0.42 -13.09 -2.93
N THR A 87 1.74 -12.94 -2.89
CA THR A 87 2.60 -13.79 -2.07
C THR A 87 2.65 -13.31 -0.62
N MET A 88 3.01 -14.22 0.29
CA MET A 88 3.24 -13.89 1.70
C MET A 88 4.36 -12.86 1.93
N ASP A 89 5.37 -12.80 1.05
CA ASP A 89 6.43 -11.79 1.12
C ASP A 89 5.88 -10.40 0.81
N ARG A 90 5.06 -10.28 -0.25
CA ARG A 90 4.43 -9.01 -0.63
C ARG A 90 3.46 -8.51 0.43
N TRP A 91 2.70 -9.43 1.02
CA TRP A 91 1.84 -9.12 2.16
C TRP A 91 2.64 -8.55 3.34
N ARG A 92 3.74 -9.20 3.72
CA ARG A 92 4.63 -8.73 4.80
C ARG A 92 5.19 -7.34 4.54
N CYS A 93 5.67 -7.08 3.32
CA CYS A 93 6.17 -5.75 2.94
C CYS A 93 5.10 -4.66 3.09
N VAL A 94 3.86 -4.92 2.66
CA VAL A 94 2.76 -3.97 2.80
C VAL A 94 2.43 -3.71 4.27
N MET A 95 2.45 -4.75 5.10
CA MET A 95 2.21 -4.62 6.54
C MET A 95 3.31 -3.87 7.28
N GLU A 96 4.57 -3.98 6.85
CA GLU A 96 5.66 -3.15 7.38
C GLU A 96 5.41 -1.66 7.11
N LEU A 97 5.08 -1.32 5.86
CA LEU A 97 4.76 0.05 5.46
C LEU A 97 3.53 0.60 6.20
N GLU A 98 2.48 -0.21 6.36
CA GLU A 98 1.28 0.20 7.08
C GLU A 98 1.53 0.37 8.57
N ARG A 99 2.32 -0.50 9.21
CA ARG A 99 2.72 -0.33 10.62
C ARG A 99 3.50 0.97 10.81
N GLU A 100 4.44 1.29 9.92
CA GLU A 100 5.14 2.58 9.98
C GLU A 100 4.18 3.77 9.81
N ARG A 101 3.25 3.68 8.85
CA ARG A 101 2.23 4.72 8.65
C ARG A 101 1.39 4.92 9.90
N LEU A 102 0.91 3.83 10.52
CA LEU A 102 0.08 3.89 11.72
C LEU A 102 0.83 4.45 12.92
N ARG A 103 2.11 4.07 13.12
CA ARG A 103 2.97 4.67 14.15
C ARG A 103 3.11 6.18 13.96
N ARG A 104 3.32 6.65 12.72
CA ARG A 104 3.33 8.09 12.41
C ARG A 104 2.00 8.75 12.72
N CYS A 105 0.88 8.13 12.34
CA CYS A 105 -0.46 8.63 12.67
C CYS A 105 -0.70 8.70 14.19
N GLN A 106 -0.23 7.71 14.95
CA GLN A 106 -0.33 7.68 16.41
C GLN A 106 0.45 8.84 17.05
N GLN A 107 1.70 9.05 16.62
CA GLN A 107 2.55 10.16 17.09
C GLN A 107 1.92 11.53 16.81
N GLN A 108 1.12 11.64 15.76
CA GLN A 108 0.42 12.86 15.38
C GLN A 108 -1.01 12.96 15.95
N ASN A 109 -1.42 12.03 16.83
CA ASN A 109 -2.76 11.93 17.41
C ASN A 109 -3.89 11.84 16.37
N LEU A 110 -3.63 11.23 15.22
CA LEU A 110 -4.59 11.12 14.12
C LEU A 110 -5.42 9.83 14.17
N LEU A 111 -5.07 8.84 14.98
CA LEU A 111 -5.78 7.55 15.03
C LEU A 111 -7.18 7.66 15.67
N ASN A 112 -7.40 8.66 16.52
CA ASN A 112 -8.63 8.86 17.30
C ASN A 112 -9.45 10.08 16.82
N ALA A 113 -9.11 10.64 15.66
CA ALA A 113 -9.72 11.85 15.10
C ALA A 113 -10.90 11.52 14.18
#